data_AF-A0A3D5E4G2-F1
#
_entry.id   AF-A0A3D5E4G2-F1
#
_cell.length_a   1.000
_cell.length_b   1.000
_cell.length_c   1.000
_cell.angle_alpha   90.00
_cell.angle_beta   90.00
_cell.angle_gamma   90.00
#
_symmetry.space_group_name_H-M   'P 1'
#
loop_
_entity.id
_entity.type
_entity.pdbx_description
1 polymer ?
#
loop_
_entity_poly.entity_id
_entity_poly.type
_entity_poly.pdbx_seq_one_letter_code
_entity_poly.pdbx_strand_id
1 'polypeptide(L)' 'MAVTAVVGAQYGDEGKGKVVRELLSKQFYTHCIRFNGGPNAGHTIYVNDEKIVLHQ' A
#
# COMPACT_ATOMS: atom_id res chain seq x y z
N MET A 1 0.53 19.30 -10.45
CA MET A 1 0.33 18.30 -9.37
C MET A 1 0.46 16.91 -9.98
N ALA A 2 1.17 15.99 -9.32
CA ALA A 2 1.41 14.64 -9.82
C ALA A 2 0.70 13.60 -8.95
N VAL A 3 0.19 12.54 -9.58
CA VAL A 3 -0.43 11.39 -8.89
C VAL A 3 0.47 10.19 -9.12
N THR A 4 0.74 9.43 -8.05
CA THR A 4 1.48 8.17 -8.12
C THR A 4 0.49 7.01 -7.97
N ALA A 5 0.42 6.15 -8.98
CA ALA A 5 -0.39 4.93 -8.93
C ALA A 5 0.51 3.71 -8.70
N VAL A 6 0.17 2.88 -7.72
CA VAL A 6 0.84 1.60 -7.48
C VAL A 6 -0.09 0.49 -7.94
N VAL A 7 0.34 -0.27 -8.95
CA VAL A 7 -0.43 -1.38 -9.54
C VAL A 7 0.38 -2.67 -9.51
N GLY A 8 -0.31 -3.81 -9.46
CA GLY A 8 0.32 -5.13 -9.59
C GLY A 8 0.46 -5.48 -11.06
N ALA A 9 1.60 -6.05 -11.44
CA ALA A 9 1.84 -6.55 -12.79
C ALA A 9 1.68 -8.08 -12.89
N GLN A 10 1.27 -8.73 -11.80
CA GLN A 10 1.10 -10.18 -11.68
C GLN A 10 -0.32 -10.48 -11.14
N TYR A 11 -0.47 -11.64 -10.48
CA TYR A 11 -1.75 -12.14 -9.94
C TYR A 11 -1.90 -11.89 -8.44
N GLY A 12 -1.44 -10.74 -7.94
CA GLY A 12 -1.54 -10.41 -6.51
C GLY A 12 -0.29 -10.76 -5.71
N ASP A 13 -0.31 -10.40 -4.42
CA ASP A 13 0.76 -10.63 -3.45
C ASP A 13 2.18 -10.17 -3.84
N GLU A 14 2.31 -9.23 -4.76
CA GLU A 14 3.59 -8.66 -5.22
C GLU A 14 4.22 -7.71 -4.19
N GLY A 15 3.64 -7.59 -2.99
CA GLY A 15 4.14 -6.70 -1.95
C GLY A 15 3.80 -5.22 -2.14
N LYS A 16 2.72 -4.89 -2.88
CA LYS A 16 2.27 -3.50 -3.13
C LYS A 16 2.18 -2.65 -1.85
N GLY A 17 1.71 -3.23 -0.74
CA GLY A 17 1.64 -2.54 0.55
C GLY A 17 2.99 -2.02 1.07
N LYS A 18 4.09 -2.75 0.81
CA LYS A 18 5.45 -2.33 1.18
C LYS A 18 5.90 -1.13 0.36
N VAL A 19 5.62 -1.15 -0.96
CA VAL A 19 5.93 -0.02 -1.86
C VAL A 19 5.15 1.22 -1.45
N VAL A 20 3.84 1.08 -1.17
CA VAL A 20 3.01 2.20 -0.70
C VAL A 20 3.56 2.74 0.62
N ARG A 21 3.94 1.89 1.57
CA ARG A 21 4.54 2.33 2.84
C ARG A 21 5.80 3.15 2.65
N GLU A 22 6.68 2.72 1.75
CA GLU A 22 7.93 3.43 1.43
C GLU A 22 7.70 4.75 0.67
N LEU A 23 6.66 4.84 -0.14
CA LEU A 23 6.29 6.12 -0.76
C LEU A 23 5.77 7.11 0.30
N LEU A 24 4.96 6.64 1.24
CA LEU A 24 4.42 7.46 2.33
C LEU A 24 5.48 7.87 3.36
N SER A 25 6.49 7.03 3.61
CA SER A 25 7.58 7.33 4.57
C SER A 25 8.39 8.56 4.17
N LYS A 26 8.46 8.86 2.87
CA LYS A 26 9.18 10.03 2.32
C LYS A 26 8.44 11.37 2.50
N GLN A 27 7.29 11.38 3.19
CA GLN A 27 6.51 12.57 3.57
C GLN A 27 6.06 13.49 2.43
N PHE A 28 6.10 13.04 1.18
CA PHE A 28 5.66 13.83 0.02
C PHE A 28 4.15 13.78 -0.25
N TYR A 29 3.43 12.87 0.41
CA TYR A 29 2.02 12.61 0.15
C TYR A 29 1.18 12.97 1.37
N THR A 30 0.11 13.72 1.13
CA THR A 30 -0.88 14.07 2.16
C THR A 30 -2.02 13.06 2.25
N HIS A 31 -2.21 12.23 1.21
CA HIS A 31 -3.30 11.27 1.11
C HIS A 31 -2.84 9.95 0.50
N CYS A 32 -3.40 8.85 0.98
CA CYS A 32 -3.26 7.51 0.41
C CYS A 32 -4.66 6.94 0.18
N ILE A 33 -4.99 6.58 -1.06
CA ILE A 33 -6.34 6.16 -1.44
C ILE A 33 -6.26 4.78 -2.10
N ARG A 34 -7.07 3.84 -1.62
CA ARG A 34 -7.32 2.57 -2.31
C ARG A 34 -8.56 2.72 -3.18
N PHE A 35 -8.44 2.42 -4.47
CA PHE A 35 -9.47 2.70 -5.47
C PHE A 35 -10.17 1.45 -6.02
N ASN A 36 -9.64 0.24 -5.80
CA ASN A 36 -10.20 -1.01 -6.32
C ASN A 36 -10.01 -2.15 -5.32
N GLY A 37 -10.86 -3.17 -5.46
CA GLY A 37 -10.98 -4.34 -4.61
C GLY A 37 -11.88 -4.11 -3.39
N GLY A 38 -11.94 -5.10 -2.51
CA GLY A 38 -12.63 -5.05 -1.22
C GLY A 38 -11.80 -5.73 -0.12
N PRO A 39 -12.42 -6.42 0.85
CA PRO A 39 -11.74 -7.17 1.91
C PRO A 39 -10.85 -8.33 1.41
N ASN A 40 -11.03 -8.69 0.14
CA ASN A 40 -10.38 -9.80 -0.54
C ASN A 40 -8.89 -9.57 -0.85
N ALA A 41 -8.33 -8.39 -0.58
CA ALA A 41 -6.89 -8.16 -0.66
C ALA A 41 -6.36 -7.71 0.70
N GLY A 42 -5.28 -8.35 1.14
CA GLY A 42 -4.54 -8.00 2.34
C GLY A 42 -3.24 -7.28 2.02
N HIS A 43 -2.89 -6.26 2.81
CA HIS A 43 -1.56 -5.67 2.77
C HIS A 43 -0.92 -5.76 4.14
N THR A 44 0.23 -6.42 4.20
CA THR A 44 1.05 -6.44 5.41
C THR A 44 2.08 -5.32 5.33
N ILE A 45 2.12 -4.49 6.37
CA ILE A 45 3.15 -3.47 6.57
C ILE A 45 3.80 -3.66 7.95
N TYR A 46 5.00 -3.10 8.11
CA TYR A 46 5.67 -3.02 9.39
C TYR A 46 5.79 -1.56 9.82
N VAL A 47 5.44 -1.28 11.08
CA VAL A 47 5.58 0.03 11.70
C VAL A 47 6.26 -0.20 13.05
N ASN A 48 7.45 0.38 13.25
CA ASN A 48 8.25 0.17 14.47
C ASN A 48 8.43 -1.32 14.82
N ASP A 49 8.78 -2.13 13.81
CA ASP A 49 8.91 -3.60 13.90
C ASP A 49 7.62 -4.37 14.24
N GLU A 50 6.49 -3.69 14.41
CA GLU A 50 5.19 -4.31 14.58
C GLU A 50 4.56 -4.67 13.23
N LYS A 51 4.13 -5.92 13.11
CA LYS A 51 3.43 -6.42 11.91
C LYS A 51 1.97 -6.00 11.95
N ILE A 52 1.54 -5.22 10.97
CA ILE A 52 0.15 -4.80 10.79
C ILE A 52 -0.39 -5.44 9.52
N VAL A 53 -1.50 -6.16 9.64
CA VAL A 53 -2.22 -6.75 8.50
C VAL A 53 -3.49 -5.95 8.26
N LEU A 54 -3.57 -5.33 7.09
CA LEU A 54 -4.69 -4.48 6.68
C LEU A 54 -5.56 -5.22 5.68
N HIS A 55 -6.87 -5.18 5.92
CA HIS A 55 -7.93 -5.51 4.99
C HIS A 55 -8.87 -4.30 4.90
N GLN A 56 -9.62 -4.18 3.80
CA GLN A 56 -10.73 -3.21 3.72
C GLN A 56 -12.04 -3.80 4.22
#